data_AF-A0A1H9R1G5-F1
#
_entry.id   AF-A0A1H9R1G5-F1
#
_cell.length_a   1.000
_cell.length_b   1.000
_cell.length_c   1.000
_cell.angle_alpha   90.00
_cell.angle_beta   90.00
_cell.angle_gamma   90.00
#
_symmetry.space_group_name_H-M   'P 1'
#
loop_
_entity.id
_entity.type
_entity.pdbx_description
1 polymer ?
#
loop_
_entity_poly.entity_id
_entity_poly.type
_entity_poly.pdbx_seq_one_letter_code
_entity_poly.pdbx_strand_id
1 'polypeptide(L)'
;MITQAMQDIGLEVVHTETFRFDYMRTLRDWCENLKENWEEAVELVGLPTAKLYGMYMAGSEWGFEHNVVSLYHFLGVKLAEDGTRVDTPERRWWADTTAEEFHSAQGSA
;
A
#
# COMPACT_ATOMS: atom_id res chain seq x y z
N MET A 1 16.35 7.60 -7.05
CA MET A 1 14.87 7.40 -7.10
C MET A 1 14.58 5.96 -7.51
N ILE A 2 13.47 5.36 -7.06
CA ILE A 2 13.19 3.92 -7.23
C ILE A 2 13.24 3.45 -8.68
N THR A 3 12.69 4.22 -9.63
CA THR A 3 12.71 3.86 -11.06
C THR A 3 14.13 3.68 -11.60
N GLN A 4 15.05 4.58 -11.25
CA GLN A 4 16.47 4.45 -11.60
C GLN A 4 17.08 3.21 -10.97
N ALA A 5 16.83 2.96 -9.69
CA ALA A 5 17.38 1.80 -8.99
C ALA A 5 16.88 0.47 -9.62
N MET A 6 15.64 0.43 -10.10
CA MET A 6 15.10 -0.72 -10.85
C MET A 6 15.80 -0.89 -12.20
N GLN A 7 16.00 0.20 -12.95
CA GLN A 7 16.72 0.16 -14.23
C GLN A 7 18.19 -0.27 -14.07
N ASP A 8 18.86 0.22 -13.03
CA ASP A 8 20.26 -0.11 -12.74
C ASP A 8 20.48 -1.61 -12.49
N ILE A 9 19.42 -2.34 -12.07
CA ILE A 9 19.46 -3.79 -11.89
C ILE A 9 18.79 -4.58 -13.03
N GLY A 10 18.51 -3.93 -14.16
CA GLY A 10 17.97 -4.57 -15.37
C GLY A 10 16.46 -4.81 -15.34
N LEU A 11 15.71 -4.11 -14.49
CA LEU A 11 14.25 -4.11 -14.52
C LEU A 11 13.73 -2.89 -15.29
N GLU A 12 12.79 -3.13 -16.19
CA GLU A 12 12.02 -2.08 -16.85
C GLU A 12 10.70 -1.84 -16.13
N VAL A 13 10.47 -0.61 -15.68
CA VAL A 13 9.22 -0.22 -15.02
C VAL A 13 8.11 -0.10 -16.06
N VAL A 14 7.03 -0.86 -15.91
CA VAL A 14 5.91 -0.91 -16.85
C VAL A 14 4.63 -0.27 -16.31
N HIS A 15 4.51 -0.14 -14.98
CA HIS A 15 3.40 0.55 -14.35
C HIS A 15 3.78 1.12 -13.00
N THR A 16 3.22 2.27 -12.67
CA THR A 16 3.29 2.88 -11.34
C THR A 16 1.94 3.44 -10.97
N GLU A 17 1.50 3.18 -9.76
CA GLU A 17 0.25 3.74 -9.23
C GLU A 17 0.46 4.22 -7.80
N THR A 18 -0.39 5.15 -7.37
CA THR A 18 -0.37 5.66 -6.00
C THR A 18 -1.53 5.10 -5.22
N PHE A 19 -1.26 4.69 -3.98
CA PHE A 19 -2.26 4.23 -3.01
C PHE A 19 -2.44 5.25 -1.88
N ARG A 20 -2.14 6.53 -2.13
CA ARG A 20 -2.17 7.57 -1.09
C ARG A 20 -3.51 7.63 -0.38
N PHE A 21 -4.62 7.65 -1.13
CA PHE A 21 -5.94 7.71 -0.55
C PHE A 21 -6.40 6.37 0.04
N ASP A 22 -5.97 5.25 -0.53
CA ASP A 22 -6.23 3.93 0.04
C ASP A 22 -5.59 3.80 1.42
N TYR A 23 -4.34 4.19 1.55
CA TYR A 23 -3.61 4.11 2.82
C TYR A 23 -4.12 5.12 3.86
N MET A 24 -4.60 6.29 3.44
CA MET A 24 -5.35 7.19 4.32
C MET A 24 -6.59 6.48 4.92
N ARG A 25 -7.39 5.80 4.09
CA ARG A 25 -8.58 5.07 4.58
C ARG A 25 -8.20 3.93 5.52
N THR A 26 -7.18 3.15 5.17
CA THR A 26 -6.67 2.07 6.02
C THR A 26 -6.22 2.58 7.39
N LEU A 27 -5.45 3.68 7.43
CA LEU A 27 -4.96 4.23 8.69
C LEU A 27 -6.10 4.78 9.56
N ARG A 28 -7.11 5.40 8.94
CA ARG A 28 -8.32 5.81 9.65
C ARG A 28 -9.02 4.64 10.33
N ASP A 29 -9.24 3.55 9.60
CA ASP A 29 -9.92 2.37 10.14
C ASP A 29 -9.07 1.71 11.24
N TRP A 30 -7.73 1.72 11.11
CA TRP A 30 -6.83 1.25 12.15
C TRP A 30 -6.80 2.14 13.39
N CYS A 31 -6.88 3.46 13.23
CA CYS A 31 -7.02 4.41 14.33
C CYS A 31 -8.30 4.15 15.12
N GLU A 32 -9.43 3.95 14.45
CA GLU A 32 -10.69 3.63 15.11
C GLU A 32 -10.62 2.27 15.83
N ASN A 33 -10.09 1.23 15.18
CA ASN A 33 -9.89 -0.08 15.80
C ASN A 33 -9.00 -0.02 17.06
N LEU A 34 -7.88 0.73 17.01
CA LEU A 34 -7.01 0.90 18.17
C LEU A 34 -7.72 1.65 19.31
N LYS A 35 -8.56 2.64 19.00
CA LYS A 35 -9.35 3.37 20.00
C LYS A 35 -10.37 2.45 20.66
N GLU A 36 -11.05 1.59 19.89
CA GLU A 36 -12.04 0.63 20.41
C GLU A 36 -11.40 -0.43 21.32
N ASN A 37 -10.17 -0.84 21.01
CA ASN A 37 -9.45 -1.90 21.74
C ASN A 37 -8.28 -1.38 22.59
N TRP A 38 -8.40 -0.14 23.09
CA TRP A 38 -7.30 0.56 23.76
C TRP A 38 -6.77 -0.17 25.01
N GLU A 39 -7.66 -0.71 25.84
CA GLU A 39 -7.29 -1.39 27.08
C GLU A 39 -6.44 -2.64 26.79
N GLU A 40 -6.87 -3.47 25.85
CA GLU A 40 -6.13 -4.66 25.40
C GLU A 40 -4.78 -4.29 24.79
N ALA A 41 -4.73 -3.25 23.96
CA ALA A 41 -3.48 -2.76 23.39
C ALA A 41 -2.48 -2.30 24.48
N VAL A 42 -2.96 -1.58 25.50
CA VAL A 42 -2.13 -1.14 26.62
C VAL A 42 -1.66 -2.32 27.46
N GLU A 43 -2.49 -3.32 27.70
CA GLU A 43 -2.10 -4.55 28.40
C GLU A 43 -1.00 -5.31 27.62
N LEU A 44 -1.13 -5.40 26.29
CA LEU A 44 -0.23 -6.14 25.43
C LEU A 44 1.16 -5.50 25.31
N VAL A 45 1.23 -4.18 25.11
CA VAL A 45 2.51 -3.49 24.77
C VAL A 45 2.93 -2.40 25.75
N GLY A 46 2.11 -2.12 26.76
CA GLY A 46 2.31 -1.04 27.71
C GLY A 46 1.88 0.33 27.16
N LEU A 47 1.47 1.22 28.08
CA LEU A 47 0.98 2.56 27.75
C LEU A 47 1.92 3.41 26.88
N PRO A 48 3.25 3.45 27.10
CA PRO A 48 4.15 4.26 26.28
C PRO A 48 4.15 3.82 24.81
N THR A 49 4.19 2.52 24.55
CA THR A 49 4.21 1.95 23.21
C THR A 49 2.87 2.14 22.51
N ALA A 50 1.76 1.87 23.20
CA ALA A 50 0.42 2.06 22.66
C ALA A 50 0.18 3.52 22.22
N LYS A 51 0.62 4.49 23.03
CA LYS A 51 0.54 5.93 22.70
C LYS A 51 1.40 6.30 21.50
N LEU A 52 2.63 5.79 21.42
CA LEU A 52 3.52 6.06 20.29
C LEU A 52 2.92 5.56 18.98
N TYR A 53 2.38 4.34 18.98
CA TYR A 53 1.71 3.76 17.81
C TYR A 53 0.46 4.55 17.41
N GLY A 54 -0.38 4.94 18.39
CA GLY A 54 -1.55 5.77 18.11
C GLY A 54 -1.18 7.12 17.48
N MET A 55 -0.14 7.79 17.99
CA MET A 55 0.35 9.05 17.43
C MET A 55 0.95 8.85 16.03
N TYR A 56 1.72 7.77 15.82
CA TYR A 56 2.27 7.42 14.52
C TYR A 56 1.17 7.19 13.48
N MET A 57 0.13 6.41 13.79
CA MET A 57 -0.94 6.11 12.85
C MET A 57 -1.78 7.35 12.53
N ALA A 58 -2.19 8.12 13.54
CA ALA A 58 -2.95 9.35 13.35
C ALA A 58 -2.15 10.40 12.56
N GLY A 59 -0.86 10.55 12.86
CA GLY A 59 0.03 11.44 12.09
C GLY A 59 0.23 10.97 10.65
N SER A 60 0.32 9.66 10.42
CA SER A 60 0.43 9.08 9.09
C SER A 60 -0.86 9.28 8.29
N GLU A 61 -2.03 9.04 8.89
CA GLU A 61 -3.35 9.28 8.26
C GLU A 61 -3.44 10.70 7.73
N TRP A 62 -3.17 11.68 8.61
CA TRP A 62 -3.15 13.09 8.26
C TRP A 62 -2.13 13.38 7.14
N GLY A 63 -0.93 12.79 7.22
CA GLY A 63 0.11 12.97 6.22
C GLY A 63 -0.28 12.44 4.84
N PHE A 64 -0.95 11.29 4.76
CA PHE A 64 -1.49 10.75 3.51
C PHE A 64 -2.62 11.63 2.97
N GLU A 65 -3.54 12.08 3.84
CA GLU A 65 -4.65 12.97 3.46
C GLU A 65 -4.14 14.30 2.86
N HIS A 66 -3.12 14.90 3.47
CA HIS A 66 -2.59 16.22 3.13
C HIS A 66 -1.41 16.18 2.14
N ASN A 67 -1.15 15.03 1.52
CA ASN A 67 -0.09 14.86 0.51
C ASN A 67 1.32 15.20 1.04
N VAL A 68 1.56 14.94 2.33
CA VAL A 68 2.88 15.03 2.97
C VAL A 68 3.68 13.74 2.76
N VAL A 69 2.99 12.60 2.73
CA VAL A 69 3.54 11.29 2.39
C VAL A 69 2.68 10.63 1.30
N SER A 70 3.28 9.69 0.58
CA SER A 70 2.61 8.91 -0.46
C SER A 70 3.16 7.48 -0.49
N LEU A 71 2.34 6.57 -0.98
CA LEU A 71 2.68 5.17 -1.18
C LEU A 71 2.54 4.87 -2.67
N TYR A 72 3.55 4.22 -3.22
CA TYR A 72 3.61 3.87 -4.64
C TYR A 72 3.82 2.39 -4.81
N HIS A 73 3.06 1.81 -5.72
CA HIS A 73 3.25 0.46 -6.20
C HIS A 73 3.94 0.53 -7.56
N PHE A 74 4.99 -0.27 -7.75
CA PHE A 74 5.78 -0.35 -8.97
C PHE A 74 5.69 -1.77 -9.53
N LEU A 75 5.34 -1.88 -10.80
CA LEU A 75 5.49 -3.12 -11.55
C LEU A 75 6.70 -3.02 -12.47
N GLY A 76 7.66 -3.92 -12.27
CA GLY A 76 8.87 -4.03 -13.09
C GLY A 76 8.97 -5.39 -13.77
N VAL A 77 9.48 -5.39 -15.00
CA VAL A 77 9.68 -6.58 -15.82
C VAL A 77 11.17 -6.73 -16.08
N LYS A 78 11.71 -7.95 -15.92
CA LYS A 78 13.08 -8.24 -16.31
C LYS A 78 13.16 -8.38 -17.82
N LEU A 79 14.09 -7.65 -18.44
CA LEU A 79 14.34 -7.76 -19.87
C LEU A 79 15.08 -9.06 -20.20
N ALA A 80 14.80 -9.62 -21.38
CA ALA A 80 15.62 -10.66 -21.98
C ALA A 80 16.98 -10.10 -22.44
N GLU A 81 17.91 -10.99 -22.80
CA GLU A 81 19.25 -10.60 -23.26
C GLU A 81 19.23 -9.72 -24.52
N ASP A 82 18.21 -9.87 -25.35
CA ASP A 82 17.98 -9.06 -26.56
C ASP A 82 17.28 -7.71 -26.27
N GLY A 83 17.02 -7.41 -25.00
CA GLY A 83 16.36 -6.18 -24.55
C GLY A 83 14.84 -6.19 -24.70
N THR A 84 14.22 -7.31 -25.09
CA THR A 84 12.77 -7.41 -25.21
C THR A 84 12.10 -7.67 -23.85
N ARG A 85 10.81 -7.32 -23.74
CA ARG A 85 9.95 -7.72 -22.63
C ARG A 85 9.37 -9.14 -22.79
N VAL A 86 9.96 -9.96 -23.69
CA VAL A 86 9.44 -11.25 -24.14
C VAL A 86 7.96 -11.11 -24.56
N ASP A 87 7.04 -11.78 -23.87
CA ASP A 87 5.61 -11.79 -24.19
C ASP A 87 4.79 -10.80 -23.34
N THR A 88 5.45 -9.93 -22.57
CA THR A 88 4.75 -9.00 -21.68
C THR A 88 4.02 -7.92 -22.50
N PRO A 89 2.69 -7.76 -22.36
CA PRO A 89 1.95 -6.77 -23.14
C PRO A 89 2.39 -5.33 -22.84
N GLU A 90 2.37 -4.47 -23.86
CA GLU A 90 2.74 -3.04 -23.71
C GLU A 90 1.73 -2.22 -22.90
N ARG A 91 0.48 -2.70 -22.81
CA ARG A 91 -0.62 -2.04 -22.09
C ARG A 91 -1.09 -2.93 -20.96
N ARG A 92 -1.67 -2.31 -19.91
CA ARG A 92 -2.24 -3.01 -18.74
C ARG A 92 -3.07 -4.22 -19.19
N TRP A 93 -2.70 -5.40 -18.68
CA TRP A 93 -3.33 -6.68 -19.01
C TRP A 93 -4.04 -7.34 -17.82
N TRP A 94 -4.15 -6.62 -16.70
CA TRP A 94 -4.97 -7.00 -15.55
C TRP A 94 -6.21 -6.10 -15.44
N ALA A 95 -7.26 -6.64 -14.85
CA ALA A 95 -8.47 -5.90 -14.52
C ALA A 95 -8.43 -5.49 -13.03
N ASP A 96 -8.99 -4.32 -12.73
CA ASP A 96 -9.26 -3.96 -11.34
C ASP A 96 -10.46 -4.79 -10.85
N THR A 97 -10.40 -5.29 -9.62
CA THR A 97 -11.56 -5.92 -8.97
C THR A 97 -12.60 -4.84 -8.68
N THR A 98 -13.82 -5.06 -9.13
CA THR A 98 -14.93 -4.16 -8.82
C THR A 98 -15.31 -4.27 -7.34
N ALA A 99 -15.93 -3.22 -6.78
CA ALA A 99 -16.41 -3.27 -5.40
C ALA A 99 -17.39 -4.44 -5.18
N GLU A 100 -18.22 -4.75 -6.18
CA GLU A 100 -19.18 -5.86 -6.14
C GLU A 100 -18.48 -7.23 -6.04
N GLU A 101 -17.42 -7.44 -6.82
CA GLU A 101 -16.61 -8.66 -6.77
C GLU A 101 -15.87 -8.79 -5.43
N PHE A 102 -15.37 -7.69 -4.87
CA PHE A 102 -14.65 -7.72 -3.59
C PHE A 102 -15.56 -8.15 -2.42
N HIS A 103 -16.77 -7.59 -2.31
CA HIS A 103 -17.70 -7.93 -1.24
C HIS A 103 -18.26 -9.36 -1.38
N SER A 104 -18.45 -9.85 -2.61
CA SER A 104 -18.90 -11.23 -2.83
C SER A 104 -17.85 -12.28 -2.45
N ALA A 105 -16.56 -11.95 -2.54
CA ALA A 105 -15.47 -12.83 -2.10
C ALA A 105 -15.33 -12.92 -0.56
N GLN A 106 -15.67 -11.86 0.18
CA GLN A 106 -15.54 -11.83 1.64
C GLN A 106 -16.66 -12.55 2.41
N GLY A 107 -17.78 -12.91 1.75
CA GLY A 107 -18.94 -13.53 2.39
C GLY A 107 -18.88 -15.06 2.61
N SER A 108 -17.70 -15.68 2.55
CA SER A 108 -17.54 -17.15 2.64
C SER A 108 -16.70 -17.66 3.81
N ALA A 109 -16.48 -16.84 4.85
CA ALA A 109 -15.80 -17.25 6.09
C ALA A 109 -16.79 -17.38 7.26
#